data_AF-A0A7J4SQD3-F1
#
_entry.id   AF-A0A7J4SQD3-F1
#
_cell.length_a   1.000
_cell.length_b   1.000
_cell.length_c   1.000
_cell.angle_alpha   90.00
_cell.angle_beta   90.00
_cell.angle_gamma   90.00
#
_symmetry.space_group_name_H-M   'P 1'
#
loop_
_entity.id
_entity.type
_entity.pdbx_description
1 polymer ?
#
loop_
_entity_poly.entity_id
_entity_poly.type
_entity_poly.pdbx_seq_one_letter_code
_entity_poly.pdbx_strand_id
1 'polypeptide(L)'
;RWNAYTKPLLVDKASGTILDGHHRYEIAKRMGLLCLPCVLVDYISDDSITIIPWPSSGRIEISKADVLEAASSGELLPPKTSRHLLSDDLPPISVPLSRLLLPAI
;
A
#
# COMPACT_ATOMS: atom_id res chain seq x y z
N ARG A 1 13.57 12.34 -10.65
CA ARG A 1 13.01 13.72 -10.56
C ARG A 1 12.88 14.05 -9.09
N TRP A 2 13.51 15.13 -8.63
CA TRP A 2 13.45 15.54 -7.22
C TRP A 2 12.10 16.20 -6.91
N ASN A 3 11.65 16.18 -5.65
CA ASN A 3 10.43 16.84 -5.17
C ASN A 3 9.10 16.33 -5.80
N ALA A 4 9.05 15.04 -6.17
CA ALA A 4 7.84 14.40 -6.70
C ALA A 4 7.61 13.03 -6.06
N TYR A 5 6.34 12.67 -5.90
CA TYR A 5 5.90 11.34 -5.55
C TYR A 5 5.83 10.48 -6.82
N THR A 6 6.57 9.38 -6.83
CA THR A 6 6.88 8.66 -8.09
C THR A 6 6.29 7.27 -8.21
N LYS A 7 5.73 6.71 -7.13
CA LYS A 7 5.10 5.38 -7.12
C LYS A 7 3.81 5.43 -6.30
N PRO A 8 2.65 5.08 -6.86
CA PRO A 8 1.38 5.13 -6.14
C PRO A 8 1.34 4.09 -5.01
N LEU A 9 0.51 4.34 -3.99
CA LEU A 9 0.15 3.28 -3.04
C LEU A 9 -0.69 2.22 -3.75
N LEU A 10 -0.57 0.97 -3.36
CA LEU A 10 -1.56 -0.06 -3.70
C LEU A 10 -2.52 -0.20 -2.53
N VAL A 11 -3.81 -0.07 -2.78
CA VAL A 11 -4.84 -0.01 -1.74
C VAL A 11 -6.01 -0.91 -2.10
N ASP A 12 -6.49 -1.71 -1.15
CA ASP A 12 -7.76 -2.40 -1.29
C ASP A 12 -8.90 -1.38 -1.31
N LYS A 13 -9.66 -1.36 -2.40
CA LYS A 13 -10.74 -0.40 -2.63
C LYS A 13 -11.85 -0.51 -1.58
N ALA A 14 -12.14 -1.72 -1.12
CA ALA A 14 -13.27 -1.97 -0.23
C ALA A 14 -12.99 -1.49 1.21
N SER A 15 -11.80 -1.80 1.74
CA SER A 15 -11.44 -1.49 3.13
C SER A 15 -10.58 -0.23 3.29
N GLY A 16 -9.95 0.25 2.22
CA GLY A 16 -8.89 1.27 2.30
C GLY A 16 -7.56 0.74 2.84
N THR A 17 -7.42 -0.59 3.00
CA THR A 17 -6.19 -1.22 3.49
C THR A 17 -5.03 -0.97 2.54
N ILE A 18 -3.91 -0.49 3.07
CA ILE A 18 -2.67 -0.33 2.30
C ILE A 18 -2.05 -1.71 2.09
N LEU A 19 -1.89 -2.10 0.82
CA LEU A 19 -1.29 -3.38 0.43
C LEU A 19 0.20 -3.22 0.09
N ASP A 20 0.57 -2.09 -0.51
CA ASP A 20 1.97 -1.70 -0.73
C ASP A 20 2.16 -0.19 -0.51
N GLY A 21 3.30 0.17 0.08
CA GLY A 21 3.70 1.56 0.28
C GLY A 21 3.54 2.14 1.69
N HIS A 22 3.44 1.31 2.73
CA HIS A 22 3.39 1.73 4.14
C HIS A 22 4.42 2.80 4.53
N HIS A 23 5.69 2.65 4.14
CA HIS A 23 6.71 3.68 4.41
C HIS A 23 6.43 5.00 3.69
N ARG A 24 5.94 4.95 2.45
CA ARG A 24 5.60 6.15 1.68
C ARG A 24 4.41 6.88 2.30
N TYR A 25 3.41 6.13 2.75
CA TYR A 25 2.29 6.66 3.51
C TYR A 25 2.75 7.35 4.82
N GLU A 26 3.58 6.67 5.61
CA GLU A 26 4.05 7.22 6.88
C GLU A 26 4.95 8.45 6.70
N ILE A 27 5.82 8.46 5.69
CA ILE A 27 6.61 9.64 5.33
C ILE A 27 5.70 10.80 4.89
N ALA A 28 4.71 10.53 4.05
CA ALA A 28 3.76 11.55 3.60
C ALA A 28 3.01 12.20 4.76
N LYS A 29 2.59 11.42 5.76
CA LYS A 29 1.99 11.95 6.99
C LYS A 29 2.94 12.87 7.74
N ARG A 30 4.19 12.46 7.94
CA ARG A 30 5.22 13.29 8.60
C ARG A 30 5.53 14.57 7.84
N MET A 31 5.36 14.55 6.52
CA MET A 31 5.51 15.70 5.64
C MET A 31 4.27 16.60 5.58
N GLY A 32 3.16 16.23 6.22
CA GLY A 32 1.92 17.00 6.20
C GLY A 32 1.18 16.97 4.86
N LEU A 33 1.41 15.94 4.02
CA LEU A 33 0.65 15.78 2.79
C LEU A 33 -0.81 15.42 3.11
N LEU A 34 -1.75 16.04 2.41
CA LEU A 34 -3.19 15.87 2.62
C LEU A 34 -3.80 14.77 1.76
N CYS A 35 -3.14 14.35 0.67
CA CYS A 35 -3.55 13.22 -0.14
C CYS A 35 -2.36 12.49 -0.77
N LEU A 36 -2.59 11.26 -1.23
CA LEU A 36 -1.62 10.46 -1.95
C LEU A 36 -2.26 9.79 -3.18
N PRO A 37 -1.50 9.62 -4.27
CA PRO A 37 -1.96 8.85 -5.42
C PRO A 37 -1.96 7.36 -5.08
N CYS A 38 -3.08 6.70 -5.37
CA CYS A 38 -3.32 5.30 -5.07
C CYS A 38 -3.83 4.57 -6.33
N VAL A 39 -3.43 3.31 -6.48
CA VAL A 39 -4.09 2.33 -7.34
C VAL A 39 -5.02 1.53 -6.45
N LEU A 40 -6.31 1.61 -6.75
CA LEU A 40 -7.36 0.89 -6.03
C LEU A 40 -7.59 -0.44 -6.73
N VAL A 41 -7.61 -1.52 -5.96
CA VAL A 41 -7.86 -2.89 -6.45
C VAL A 41 -8.97 -3.54 -5.66
N ASP A 42 -9.71 -4.45 -6.30
CA ASP A 42 -10.69 -5.30 -5.61
C ASP A 42 -9.93 -6.51 -5.03
N TYR A 43 -9.23 -6.30 -3.91
CA TYR A 43 -8.13 -7.15 -3.43
C TYR A 43 -8.50 -8.62 -3.29
N ILE A 44 -9.69 -8.92 -2.74
CA ILE A 44 -10.14 -10.31 -2.54
C ILE A 44 -10.47 -11.00 -3.86
N SER A 45 -11.18 -10.32 -4.76
CA SER A 45 -11.62 -10.90 -6.04
C SER A 45 -10.56 -10.88 -7.13
N ASP A 46 -9.48 -10.11 -6.97
CA ASP A 46 -8.39 -10.04 -7.94
C ASP A 46 -7.38 -11.17 -7.72
N ASP A 47 -7.56 -12.27 -8.46
CA ASP A 47 -6.69 -13.44 -8.44
C ASP A 47 -5.28 -13.18 -9.01
N SER A 48 -5.08 -12.06 -9.72
CA SER A 48 -3.75 -11.65 -10.20
C SER A 48 -2.84 -11.15 -9.07
N ILE A 49 -3.44 -10.80 -7.92
CA ILE A 49 -2.72 -10.37 -6.72
C ILE A 49 -2.47 -11.60 -5.85
N THR A 50 -1.22 -12.04 -5.80
CA THR A 50 -0.79 -13.10 -4.90
C THR A 50 -0.07 -12.51 -3.69
N ILE A 51 -0.11 -13.22 -2.57
CA ILE A 51 0.55 -12.82 -1.34
C ILE A 51 1.44 -13.96 -0.85
N ILE A 52 2.65 -13.60 -0.44
CA ILE A 52 3.58 -14.53 0.20
C ILE A 52 4.19 -13.88 1.44
N PRO A 53 4.67 -14.69 2.41
CA PRO A 53 5.41 -14.15 3.53
C PRO A 53 6.68 -13.46 3.05
N TRP A 54 7.07 -12.39 3.73
CA TRP A 54 8.42 -11.86 3.55
C TRP A 54 9.44 -12.89 4.06
N PRO A 55 10.61 -13.07 3.41
CA PRO A 55 11.56 -14.13 3.77
C PRO A 55 12.01 -14.18 5.24
N SER A 56 12.01 -13.03 5.93
CA SER A 56 12.44 -12.90 7.33
C SER A 56 11.28 -12.59 8.28
N SER A 57 10.04 -12.85 7.86
CA SER A 57 8.83 -12.58 8.66
C SER A 57 8.63 -13.58 9.82
N GLY A 58 9.33 -14.72 9.81
CA GLY A 58 9.10 -15.82 10.74
C GLY A 58 7.80 -16.60 10.47
N ARG A 59 7.11 -16.33 9.35
CA ARG A 59 5.89 -17.02 8.93
C ARG A 59 6.14 -17.92 7.73
N ILE A 60 5.46 -19.07 7.73
CA ILE A 60 5.46 -20.02 6.60
C ILE A 60 4.38 -19.63 5.58
N GLU A 61 3.26 -19.09 6.05
CA GLU A 61 2.11 -18.73 5.23
C GLU A 61 1.51 -17.39 5.67
N ILE A 62 0.79 -16.75 4.75
CA ILE A 62 -0.02 -15.58 4.99
C ILE A 62 -1.15 -15.54 3.97
N SER A 63 -2.34 -15.12 4.39
CA SER A 63 -3.50 -15.00 3.53
C SER A 63 -3.90 -13.53 3.31
N LYS A 64 -4.73 -13.28 2.28
CA LYS A 64 -5.36 -11.95 2.09
C LYS A 64 -6.27 -11.60 3.28
N ALA A 65 -6.91 -12.60 3.89
CA ALA A 65 -7.75 -12.41 5.06
C ALA A 65 -6.94 -11.94 6.27
N ASP A 66 -5.75 -12.50 6.51
CA ASP A 66 -4.88 -12.09 7.63
C ASP A 66 -4.52 -10.59 7.54
N VAL A 67 -4.31 -10.09 6.32
CA VAL A 67 -3.98 -8.67 6.06
C VAL A 67 -5.19 -7.78 6.38
N LEU A 68 -6.38 -8.17 5.93
CA LEU A 68 -7.61 -7.41 6.19
C LEU A 68 -8.02 -7.44 7.68
N GLU A 69 -7.83 -8.58 8.35
CA GLU A 69 -8.09 -8.71 9.78
C GLU A 69 -7.15 -7.83 10.60
N ALA A 70 -5.85 -7.84 10.30
CA ALA A 70 -4.89 -6.95 10.95
C ALA A 70 -5.22 -5.46 10.70
N ALA A 71 -5.61 -5.10 9.47
CA ALA A 71 -5.97 -3.73 9.13
C ALA A 71 -7.24 -3.23 9.85
N SER A 72 -8.25 -4.11 9.99
CA SER A 72 -9.52 -3.76 10.62
C SER A 72 -9.50 -3.83 12.15
N SER A 73 -8.68 -4.69 12.74
CA SER A 73 -8.54 -4.82 14.20
C SER A 73 -7.69 -3.72 14.84
N GLY A 74 -6.82 -3.06 14.06
CA GLY A 74 -5.84 -2.09 14.57
C GLY A 74 -4.58 -2.72 15.16
N GLU A 75 -4.58 -4.05 15.37
CA GLU A 75 -3.39 -4.83 15.76
C GLU A 75 -2.61 -5.20 14.50
N LEU A 76 -1.65 -4.33 14.14
CA LEU A 76 -0.89 -4.48 12.90
C LEU A 76 0.07 -5.68 12.96
N LEU A 77 0.23 -6.34 11.81
CA LEU A 77 1.30 -7.31 11.61
C LEU A 77 2.68 -6.64 11.79
N PRO A 78 3.71 -7.38 12.23
CA PRO A 78 5.06 -6.85 12.28
C PRO A 78 5.54 -6.26 10.94
N PRO A 79 6.52 -5.34 10.95
CA PRO A 79 7.10 -4.82 9.72
C PRO A 79 7.61 -5.95 8.83
N LYS A 80 7.32 -5.83 7.53
CA LYS A 80 7.73 -6.83 6.52
C LYS A 80 7.20 -8.23 6.84
N THR A 81 5.91 -8.37 7.15
CA THR A 81 5.26 -9.69 7.22
C THR A 81 4.73 -10.15 5.86
N SER A 82 4.01 -9.29 5.13
CA SER A 82 3.41 -9.61 3.82
C SER A 82 4.21 -9.06 2.65
N ARG A 83 4.21 -9.79 1.53
CA ARG A 83 4.66 -9.32 0.22
C ARG A 83 3.59 -9.62 -0.82
N HIS A 84 2.97 -8.57 -1.35
CA HIS A 84 2.06 -8.67 -2.49
C HIS A 84 2.87 -8.74 -3.79
N LEU A 85 2.54 -9.72 -4.63
CA LEU A 85 3.05 -9.84 -5.99
C LEU A 85 1.90 -9.52 -6.94
N LEU A 86 2.16 -8.61 -7.87
CA LEU A 86 1.23 -8.21 -8.91
C LEU A 86 1.69 -8.83 -10.23
N SER A 87 0.75 -9.17 -11.10
CA SER A 87 1.07 -9.58 -12.48
C SER A 87 1.72 -8.45 -13.29
N ASP A 88 1.35 -7.20 -13.00
CA ASP A 88 1.87 -6.00 -13.65
C ASP A 88 2.50 -5.03 -12.64
N ASP A 89 3.52 -4.30 -13.08
CA ASP A 89 4.09 -3.20 -12.32
C ASP A 89 3.09 -2.03 -12.21
N LEU A 90 3.07 -1.38 -11.04
CA LEU A 90 2.31 -0.15 -10.88
C LEU A 90 2.85 0.93 -11.84
N PRO A 91 1.95 1.70 -12.48
CA PRO A 91 2.36 2.69 -13.47
C PRO A 91 3.31 3.73 -12.84
N PRO A 92 4.38 4.12 -13.55
CA PRO A 92 5.25 5.19 -13.09
C PRO A 92 4.45 6.50 -13.08
N ILE A 93 4.55 7.24 -11.98
CA ILE A 93 3.91 8.56 -11.84
C ILE A 93 4.96 9.62 -11.51
N SER A 94 4.57 10.88 -11.59
CA SER A 94 5.42 12.01 -11.22
C SER A 94 4.53 13.15 -10.71
N VAL A 95 3.98 12.99 -9.52
CA VAL A 95 3.09 13.99 -8.91
C VAL A 95 3.91 14.93 -8.03
N PRO A 96 3.92 16.25 -8.25
CA PRO A 96 4.66 17.19 -7.40
C PRO A 96 4.20 17.09 -5.94
N LEU A 97 5.13 17.13 -4.98
CA LEU A 97 4.77 17.11 -3.56
C LEU A 97 3.89 18.30 -3.16
N SER A 98 4.07 19.46 -3.82
CA SER A 98 3.20 20.62 -3.64
C SER A 98 1.73 20.36 -4.00
N ARG A 99 1.45 19.48 -4.98
CA ARG A 99 0.08 19.06 -5.28
C ARG A 99 -0.50 18.28 -4.11
N LEU A 100 0.29 17.44 -3.47
CA LEU A 100 -0.16 16.55 -2.40
C LEU A 100 -0.38 17.28 -1.06
N LEU A 101 0.02 18.55 -0.94
CA LEU A 101 -0.33 19.44 0.16
C LEU A 101 -1.78 19.96 0.07
N LEU A 102 -2.49 19.67 -1.02
CA LEU A 102 -3.91 20.00 -1.19
C LEU A 102 -4.74 18.72 -1.06
N PRO A 103 -6.03 18.80 -0.67
CA PRO A 103 -6.91 17.63 -0.61
C PRO A 103 -6.99 16.84 -1.93
N ALA A 104 -7.50 15.60 -1.83
CA ALA A 104 -7.87 14.83 -3.02
C ALA A 104 -8.92 15.60 -3.84
N ILE A 105 -8.85 15.49 -5.17
CA ILE A 105 -9.87 16.02 -6.09
C ILE A 105 -10.98 14.98 -6.22
#